data_AF-A0A2A2GSF2-F1
#
_entry.id   AF-A0A2A2GSF2-F1
#
_cell.length_a   1.000
_cell.length_b   1.000
_cell.length_c   1.000
_cell.angle_alpha   90.00
_cell.angle_beta   90.00
_cell.angle_gamma   90.00
#
_symmetry.space_group_name_H-M   'P 1'
#
loop_
_entity.id
_entity.type
_entity.pdbx_description
1 polymer ?
#
loop_
_entity_poly.entity_id
_entity_poly.type
_entity_poly.pdbx_seq_one_letter_code
_entity_poly.pdbx_strand_id
1 'polypeptide(L)'
;MKQYINNLKDYAELAQASYFYFDLFKDSQGIPRNIYELDSNGNKIKDESYPRGYKEMEVTLEHIVSQKHKEQEVLVNLQQGDDIFTKMRNDANEAFNFDKLNGEFGEIQAKNFAKRYEVIFHQPNTLTGFSATLFSDKMKNRFIVGFRGTECRF
;
A
#
# COMPACT_ATOMS: atom_id res chain seq x y z
N MET A 1 -12.03 3.54 32.70
CA MET A 1 -12.92 3.70 31.52
C MET A 1 -12.19 4.28 30.30
N LYS A 2 -11.55 5.46 30.39
CA LYS A 2 -10.79 6.07 29.26
C LYS A 2 -9.73 5.15 28.64
N GLN A 3 -8.96 4.43 29.46
CA GLN A 3 -7.95 3.49 28.98
C GLN A 3 -8.53 2.30 28.22
N TYR A 4 -9.66 1.75 28.66
CA TYR A 4 -10.36 0.66 27.97
C TYR A 4 -10.90 1.10 26.60
N ILE A 5 -11.46 2.31 26.51
CA ILE A 5 -11.92 2.89 25.24
C ILE A 5 -10.75 3.10 24.28
N ASN A 6 -9.60 3.59 24.76
CA ASN A 6 -8.42 3.76 23.92
C ASN A 6 -7.88 2.42 23.42
N ASN A 7 -7.84 1.38 24.28
CA ASN A 7 -7.42 0.05 23.85
C ASN A 7 -8.38 -0.52 22.78
N LEU A 8 -9.69 -0.32 22.94
CA LEU A 8 -10.67 -0.77 21.94
C LEU A 8 -10.46 -0.08 20.59
N LYS A 9 -10.20 1.23 20.58
CA LYS A 9 -9.86 1.98 19.36
C LYS A 9 -8.57 1.48 18.72
N ASP A 10 -7.52 1.28 19.52
CA ASP A 10 -6.23 0.73 19.05
C ASP A 10 -6.44 -0.64 18.37
N TYR A 11 -7.21 -1.54 19.00
CA TYR A 11 -7.48 -2.86 18.43
C TYR A 11 -8.36 -2.82 17.18
N ALA A 12 -9.34 -1.93 17.12
CA ALA A 12 -10.15 -1.73 15.92
C ALA A 12 -9.32 -1.23 14.75
N GLU A 13 -8.40 -0.28 15.00
CA GLU A 13 -7.47 0.25 14.00
C GLU A 13 -6.53 -0.85 13.47
N LEU A 14 -5.96 -1.67 14.36
CA LEU A 14 -5.10 -2.80 13.97
C LEU A 14 -5.88 -3.90 13.23
N ALA A 15 -7.13 -4.15 13.61
CA ALA A 15 -8.00 -5.09 12.91
C ALA A 15 -8.32 -4.62 11.49
N GLN A 16 -8.67 -3.34 11.31
CA GLN A 16 -8.86 -2.75 9.97
C GLN A 16 -7.56 -2.85 9.16
N ALA A 17 -6.41 -2.56 9.78
CA ALA A 17 -5.12 -2.63 9.10
C ALA A 17 -4.78 -4.02 8.55
N SER A 18 -5.35 -5.10 9.10
CA SER A 18 -5.15 -6.46 8.56
C SER A 18 -5.73 -6.67 7.16
N TYR A 19 -6.60 -5.77 6.68
CA TYR A 19 -7.23 -5.83 5.35
C TYR A 19 -6.51 -4.99 4.29
N PHE A 20 -5.44 -4.28 4.65
CA PHE A 20 -4.69 -3.44 3.70
C PHE A 20 -3.71 -4.23 2.83
N TYR A 21 -3.52 -3.74 1.60
CA TYR A 21 -2.64 -4.33 0.58
C TYR A 21 -1.18 -3.88 0.77
N PHE A 22 -0.56 -4.25 1.90
CA PHE A 22 0.83 -3.89 2.19
C PHE A 22 1.84 -4.58 1.28
N ASP A 23 1.44 -5.63 0.57
CA ASP A 23 2.21 -6.26 -0.49
C ASP A 23 2.53 -5.31 -1.65
N LEU A 24 1.77 -4.21 -1.78
CA LEU A 24 2.00 -3.20 -2.82
C LEU A 24 3.17 -2.25 -2.54
N PHE A 25 3.81 -2.32 -1.36
CA PHE A 25 4.99 -1.51 -1.07
C PHE A 25 6.14 -1.77 -2.05
N LYS A 26 6.33 -3.03 -2.39
CA LYS A 26 7.49 -3.52 -3.14
C LYS A 26 7.03 -4.54 -4.16
N ASP A 27 7.75 -4.63 -5.27
CA ASP A 27 7.56 -5.73 -6.19
C ASP A 27 8.12 -7.05 -5.64
N SER A 28 7.99 -8.12 -6.43
CA SER A 28 8.49 -9.46 -6.08
C SER A 28 10.01 -9.53 -5.88
N GLN A 29 10.76 -8.52 -6.34
CA GLN A 29 12.21 -8.40 -6.17
C GLN A 29 12.58 -7.49 -4.98
N GLY A 30 11.60 -6.99 -4.24
CA GLY A 30 11.82 -6.10 -3.10
C GLY A 30 12.12 -4.65 -3.48
N ILE A 31 11.90 -4.25 -4.74
CA ILE A 31 12.09 -2.87 -5.19
C ILE A 31 10.82 -2.08 -4.85
N PRO A 32 10.92 -0.92 -4.19
CA PRO A 32 9.77 -0.07 -3.91
C PRO A 32 8.97 0.25 -5.18
N ARG A 33 7.65 0.28 -5.05
CA ARG A 33 6.75 0.67 -6.13
C ARG A 33 6.33 2.13 -5.99
N ASN A 34 5.86 2.69 -7.10
CA ASN A 34 5.41 4.08 -7.15
C ASN A 34 3.90 4.19 -7.40
N ILE A 35 3.38 5.40 -7.20
CA ILE A 35 2.08 5.88 -7.66
C ILE A 35 2.30 7.20 -8.40
N TYR A 36 1.34 7.64 -9.22
CA TYR A 36 1.39 8.99 -9.79
C TYR A 36 1.16 10.06 -8.72
N GLU A 37 1.88 11.18 -8.78
CA GLU A 37 1.51 12.35 -8.00
C GLU A 37 0.31 13.05 -8.63
N LEU A 38 -0.67 13.41 -7.80
CA LEU A 38 -1.92 14.04 -8.23
C LEU A 38 -1.97 15.49 -7.77
N ASP A 39 -2.52 16.36 -8.61
CA ASP A 39 -2.84 17.74 -8.25
C ASP A 39 -4.06 17.82 -7.30
N SER A 40 -4.42 19.04 -6.89
CA SER A 40 -5.58 19.28 -6.02
C SER A 40 -6.93 18.83 -6.60
N ASN A 41 -7.00 18.62 -7.92
CA ASN A 41 -8.19 18.17 -8.64
C ASN A 41 -8.16 16.65 -8.91
N GLY A 42 -7.10 15.95 -8.49
CA GLY A 42 -6.93 14.51 -8.71
C GLY A 42 -6.33 14.14 -10.07
N ASN A 43 -5.80 15.09 -10.84
CA ASN A 43 -5.16 14.81 -12.13
C ASN A 43 -3.67 14.50 -11.96
N LYS A 44 -3.14 13.60 -12.81
CA LYS A 44 -1.70 13.29 -12.86
C LYS A 44 -0.89 14.55 -13.22
N ILE A 45 0.14 14.83 -12.45
CA ILE A 45 1.05 15.95 -12.72
C ILE A 45 2.02 15.55 -13.83
N LYS A 46 2.08 16.31 -14.93
CA LYS A 46 3.03 16.06 -16.04
C LYS A 46 4.45 16.43 -15.64
N ASP A 47 5.39 15.54 -15.92
CA ASP A 47 6.82 15.74 -15.73
C ASP A 47 7.61 14.78 -16.63
N GLU A 48 8.23 15.31 -17.69
CA GLU A 48 8.97 14.53 -18.69
C GLU A 48 10.30 13.97 -18.16
N SER A 49 10.70 14.32 -16.94
CA SER A 49 11.87 13.70 -16.29
C SER A 49 11.60 12.26 -15.82
N TYR A 50 10.33 11.85 -15.73
CA TYR A 50 9.91 10.50 -15.36
C TYR A 50 9.62 9.64 -16.60
N PRO A 51 9.83 8.30 -16.53
CA PRO A 51 9.69 7.42 -17.68
C PRO A 51 8.33 7.50 -18.39
N ARG A 52 7.27 7.79 -17.63
CA ARG A 52 5.88 7.86 -18.13
C ARG A 52 5.43 9.27 -18.49
N GLY A 53 6.30 10.28 -18.35
CA GLY A 53 5.96 11.68 -18.55
C GLY A 53 5.06 12.28 -17.47
N TYR A 54 4.89 11.58 -16.35
CA TYR A 54 4.14 12.03 -15.19
C TYR A 54 4.98 11.84 -13.94
N LYS A 55 4.85 12.78 -13.01
CA LYS A 55 5.54 12.73 -11.72
C LYS A 55 5.11 11.47 -10.96
N GLU A 56 6.11 10.71 -10.51
CA GLU A 56 5.90 9.49 -9.72
C GLU A 56 6.42 9.70 -8.29
N MET A 57 5.80 9.05 -7.33
CA MET A 57 6.25 9.03 -5.94
C MET A 57 6.16 7.63 -5.34
N GLU A 58 7.10 7.29 -4.46
CA GLU A 58 7.14 5.98 -3.79
C GLU A 58 5.87 5.75 -2.96
N VAL A 59 5.37 4.51 -2.96
CA VAL A 59 4.24 4.11 -2.12
C VAL A 59 4.67 4.12 -0.65
N THR A 60 3.95 4.89 0.16
CA THR A 60 4.18 4.99 1.61
C THR A 60 3.03 4.35 2.37
N LEU A 61 3.25 4.10 3.66
CA LEU A 61 2.21 3.52 4.52
C LEU A 61 0.96 4.41 4.58
N GLU A 62 1.15 5.73 4.55
CA GLU A 62 0.04 6.68 4.48
C GLU A 62 -0.77 6.50 3.20
N HIS A 63 -0.13 6.27 2.05
CA HIS A 63 -0.83 6.02 0.79
C HIS A 63 -1.70 4.76 0.86
N ILE A 64 -1.16 3.65 1.40
CA ILE A 64 -1.88 2.38 1.46
C ILE A 64 -3.13 2.46 2.33
N VAL A 65 -3.02 3.08 3.52
CA VAL A 65 -4.12 3.06 4.49
C VAL A 65 -5.14 4.18 4.26
N SER A 66 -4.77 5.25 3.55
CA SER A 66 -5.62 6.44 3.38
C SER A 66 -6.67 6.28 2.29
N GLN A 67 -7.92 6.63 2.61
CA GLN A 67 -9.02 6.74 1.65
C GLN A 67 -8.75 7.76 0.54
N LYS A 68 -7.87 8.74 0.77
CA LYS A 68 -7.52 9.75 -0.25
C LYS A 68 -6.91 9.10 -1.51
N HIS A 69 -6.16 8.03 -1.31
CA HIS A 69 -5.46 7.32 -2.38
C HIS A 69 -6.22 6.07 -2.84
N LYS A 70 -7.46 5.87 -2.38
CA LYS A 70 -8.26 4.71 -2.73
C LYS A 70 -8.45 4.63 -4.25
N GLU A 71 -8.33 3.41 -4.78
CA GLU A 71 -8.38 3.07 -6.21
C GLU A 71 -7.24 3.65 -7.05
N GLN A 72 -6.30 4.39 -6.45
CA GLN A 72 -5.14 4.89 -7.16
C GLN A 72 -4.27 3.71 -7.61
N GLU A 73 -3.88 3.76 -8.89
CA GLU A 73 -3.03 2.76 -9.53
C GLU A 73 -1.63 2.75 -8.90
N VAL A 74 -1.18 1.56 -8.51
CA VAL A 74 0.21 1.33 -8.12
C VAL A 74 0.98 0.91 -9.36
N LEU A 75 2.10 1.58 -9.65
CA LEU A 75 2.87 1.40 -10.88
C LEU A 75 3.77 0.17 -10.77
N VAL A 76 3.94 -0.53 -11.90
CA VAL A 76 4.97 -1.57 -12.02
C VAL A 76 6.34 -0.93 -12.24
N ASN A 77 7.38 -1.56 -11.72
CA ASN A 77 8.74 -1.12 -11.97
C ASN A 77 9.14 -1.44 -13.41
N LEU A 78 9.59 -0.42 -14.14
CA LEU A 78 10.02 -0.56 -15.52
C LEU A 78 11.43 -1.15 -15.57
N GLN A 79 11.64 -2.08 -16.49
CA GLN A 79 12.98 -2.59 -16.79
C GLN A 79 13.78 -1.54 -17.57
N GLN A 80 15.06 -1.40 -17.23
CA GLN A 80 15.98 -0.53 -17.97
C GLN A 80 16.48 -1.22 -19.25
N GLY A 81 16.35 -0.54 -20.38
CA GLY A 81 16.83 -1.01 -21.67
C GLY A 81 16.16 -0.28 -22.84
N ASP A 82 16.94 0.01 -23.88
CA ASP A 82 16.47 0.78 -25.04
C ASP A 82 15.96 -0.09 -26.20
N ASP A 83 16.05 -1.41 -26.06
CA ASP A 83 15.64 -2.36 -27.09
C ASP A 83 14.13 -2.57 -27.14
N ILE A 84 13.67 -3.07 -28.29
CA ILE A 84 12.24 -3.29 -28.56
C ILE A 84 11.63 -4.33 -27.61
N PHE A 85 12.39 -5.36 -27.20
CA PHE A 85 11.86 -6.39 -26.31
C PHE A 85 11.67 -5.86 -24.89
N THR A 86 12.54 -4.98 -24.40
CA THR A 86 12.37 -4.31 -23.10
C THR A 86 11.11 -3.44 -23.09
N LYS A 87 10.90 -2.65 -24.16
CA LYS A 87 9.67 -1.84 -24.31
C LYS A 87 8.42 -2.71 -24.33
N MET A 88 8.40 -3.77 -25.15
CA MET A 88 7.27 -4.71 -25.22
C MET A 88 6.97 -5.38 -23.86
N ARG A 89 7.99 -5.74 -23.08
CA ARG A 89 7.78 -6.32 -21.74
C ARG A 89 7.19 -5.32 -20.76
N ASN A 90 7.69 -4.08 -20.77
CA ASN A 90 7.17 -3.01 -19.94
C ASN A 90 5.71 -2.72 -20.29
N ASP A 91 5.38 -2.54 -21.58
CA ASP A 91 4.02 -2.30 -22.05
C ASP A 91 3.06 -3.44 -21.64
N ALA A 92 3.51 -4.70 -21.78
CA ALA A 92 2.72 -5.85 -21.36
C ALA A 92 2.51 -5.87 -19.84
N ASN A 93 3.56 -5.65 -19.05
CA ASN A 93 3.45 -5.61 -17.58
C ASN A 93 2.48 -4.52 -17.11
N GLU A 94 2.50 -3.35 -17.77
CA GLU A 94 1.57 -2.28 -17.48
C GLU A 94 0.13 -2.63 -17.88
N ALA A 95 -0.07 -3.22 -19.05
CA ALA A 95 -1.40 -3.62 -19.52
C ALA A 95 -2.07 -4.67 -18.62
N PHE A 96 -1.27 -5.52 -17.96
CA PHE A 96 -1.75 -6.55 -17.03
C PHE A 96 -1.62 -6.16 -15.56
N ASN A 97 -1.27 -4.91 -15.26
CA ASN A 97 -1.23 -4.40 -13.90
C ASN A 97 -2.61 -3.93 -13.46
N PHE A 98 -3.18 -4.59 -12.46
CA PHE A 98 -4.50 -4.24 -11.90
C PHE A 98 -4.41 -3.76 -10.45
N ASP A 99 -3.19 -3.52 -9.96
CA ASP A 99 -2.95 -3.22 -8.56
C ASP A 99 -3.39 -1.80 -8.22
N LYS A 100 -4.22 -1.71 -7.19
CA LYS A 100 -4.78 -0.46 -6.69
C LYS A 100 -4.76 -0.42 -5.18
N LEU A 101 -4.54 0.77 -4.65
CA LEU A 101 -4.64 1.01 -3.20
C LEU A 101 -6.10 0.89 -2.74
N ASN A 102 -6.32 0.33 -1.54
CA ASN A 102 -7.68 0.14 -1.02
C ASN A 102 -8.15 1.20 -0.04
N GLY A 103 -7.26 1.74 0.79
CA GLY A 103 -7.50 2.89 1.68
C GLY A 103 -8.82 2.88 2.45
N GLU A 104 -8.79 2.56 3.75
CA GLU A 104 -10.01 2.61 4.59
C GLU A 104 -9.97 3.70 5.68
N PHE A 105 -8.83 4.36 5.90
CA PHE A 105 -8.69 5.39 6.92
C PHE A 105 -8.91 6.81 6.38
N GLY A 106 -9.54 7.66 7.17
CA GLY A 106 -9.51 9.10 6.90
C GLY A 106 -8.09 9.66 6.99
N GLU A 107 -7.83 10.80 6.36
CA GLU A 107 -6.48 11.38 6.25
C GLU A 107 -5.75 11.52 7.60
N ILE A 108 -6.42 12.05 8.61
CA ILE A 108 -5.83 12.24 9.94
C ILE A 108 -5.52 10.88 10.61
N GLN A 109 -6.41 9.91 10.45
CA GLN A 109 -6.22 8.57 11.01
C GLN A 109 -5.05 7.86 10.32
N ALA A 110 -4.96 7.94 9.00
CA ALA A 110 -3.84 7.41 8.21
C ALA A 110 -2.49 7.98 8.68
N LYS A 111 -2.41 9.31 8.82
CA LYS A 111 -1.21 10.00 9.32
C LYS A 111 -0.84 9.55 10.73
N ASN A 112 -1.82 9.41 11.62
CA ASN A 112 -1.57 8.96 12.99
C ASN A 112 -1.12 7.49 13.03
N PHE A 113 -1.73 6.64 12.21
CA PHE A 113 -1.36 5.24 12.07
C PHE A 113 0.09 5.11 11.60
N ALA A 114 0.46 5.79 10.50
CA ALA A 114 1.81 5.74 9.93
C ALA A 114 2.88 6.32 10.87
N LYS A 115 2.52 7.32 11.69
CA LYS A 115 3.40 7.86 12.73
C LYS A 115 3.67 6.88 13.86
N ARG A 116 2.68 6.05 14.23
CA ARG A 116 2.76 5.15 15.38
C ARG A 116 3.25 3.76 15.03
N TYR A 117 2.79 3.19 13.92
CA TYR A 117 3.10 1.82 13.53
C TYR A 117 4.07 1.76 12.37
N GLU A 118 4.81 0.67 12.33
CA GLU A 118 5.68 0.28 11.23
C GLU A 118 5.35 -1.15 10.83
N VAL A 119 5.27 -1.43 9.53
CA VAL A 119 5.05 -2.77 9.01
C VAL A 119 6.40 -3.48 8.90
N ILE A 120 6.59 -4.51 9.72
CA ILE A 120 7.83 -5.30 9.75
C ILE A 120 7.76 -6.43 8.73
N PHE A 121 6.59 -7.05 8.59
CA PHE A 121 6.35 -8.15 7.67
C PHE A 121 4.88 -8.20 7.28
N HIS A 122 4.61 -8.54 6.03
CA HIS A 122 3.26 -8.80 5.53
C HIS A 122 3.26 -10.09 4.72
N GLN A 123 2.36 -10.99 5.09
CA GLN A 123 1.97 -12.15 4.30
C GLN A 123 0.74 -11.76 3.47
N PRO A 124 0.87 -11.66 2.14
CA PRO A 124 -0.27 -11.42 1.26
C PRO A 124 -1.28 -12.58 1.34
N ASN A 125 -2.48 -12.32 0.81
CA ASN A 125 -3.55 -13.32 0.75
C ASN A 125 -3.08 -14.60 0.08
N THR A 126 -3.12 -15.69 0.83
CA THR A 126 -2.92 -17.05 0.31
C THR A 126 -4.14 -17.51 -0.51
N LEU A 127 -4.03 -18.66 -1.17
CA LEU A 127 -5.14 -19.28 -1.90
C LEU A 127 -6.37 -19.56 -1.02
N THR A 128 -6.18 -19.71 0.29
CA THR A 128 -7.27 -19.90 1.26
C THR A 128 -7.82 -18.57 1.81
N GLY A 129 -7.33 -17.43 1.33
CA GLY A 129 -7.73 -16.10 1.77
C GLY A 129 -7.07 -15.62 3.07
N PHE A 130 -6.17 -16.42 3.67
CA PHE A 130 -5.41 -16.04 4.87
C PHE A 130 -4.35 -14.99 4.55
N SER A 131 -4.27 -13.93 5.35
CA SER A 131 -3.16 -12.98 5.40
C SER A 131 -2.82 -12.60 6.84
N ALA A 132 -1.60 -12.12 7.04
CA ALA A 132 -1.12 -11.69 8.33
C ALA A 132 -0.13 -10.53 8.19
N THR A 133 -0.13 -9.62 9.16
CA THR A 133 0.80 -8.49 9.19
C THR A 133 1.40 -8.34 10.59
N LEU A 134 2.72 -8.25 10.65
CA LEU A 134 3.47 -7.94 11.86
C LEU A 134 3.77 -6.44 11.89
N PHE A 135 3.27 -5.78 12.93
CA PHE A 135 3.48 -4.35 13.20
C PHE A 135 4.42 -4.16 14.40
N SER A 136 5.25 -3.12 14.32
CA SER A 136 5.95 -2.54 15.47
C SER A 136 5.23 -1.27 15.92
N ASP A 137 4.85 -1.17 17.20
CA ASP A 137 4.31 0.05 17.80
C ASP A 137 5.47 0.90 18.34
N LYS A 138 5.88 1.91 17.56
CA LYS A 138 7.05 2.78 17.82
C LYS A 138 6.95 3.54 19.14
N MET A 139 5.74 3.68 19.69
CA MET A 139 5.49 4.42 20.94
C MET A 139 5.41 3.51 22.16
N LYS A 140 5.03 2.23 21.98
CA LYS A 140 4.79 1.29 23.09
C LYS A 140 5.81 0.14 23.15
N ASN A 141 6.86 0.18 22.33
CA ASN A 141 7.93 -0.83 22.24
C ASN A 141 7.40 -2.28 22.29
N ARG A 142 6.43 -2.57 21.40
CA ARG A 142 5.78 -3.88 21.33
C ARG A 142 5.50 -4.25 19.88
N PHE A 143 5.46 -5.54 19.61
CA PHE A 143 5.04 -6.09 18.34
C PHE A 143 3.59 -6.55 18.40
N ILE A 144 2.84 -6.33 17.33
CA ILE A 144 1.45 -6.77 17.19
C ILE A 144 1.32 -7.56 15.90
N VAL A 145 0.60 -8.68 15.95
CA VAL A 145 0.22 -9.43 14.75
C VAL A 145 -1.27 -9.25 14.50
N GLY A 146 -1.62 -8.80 13.30
CA GLY A 146 -3.00 -8.78 12.79
C GLY A 146 -3.19 -9.93 11.81
N PHE A 147 -4.33 -10.62 11.90
CA PHE A 147 -4.72 -11.67 10.97
C PHE A 147 -6.02 -11.30 10.29
N ARG A 148 -6.11 -11.62 9.01
CA ARG A 148 -7.35 -11.58 8.25
C ARG A 148 -7.94 -12.98 8.15
N GLY A 149 -9.25 -13.10 8.35
CA GLY A 149 -9.96 -14.36 8.16
C GLY A 149 -9.92 -14.86 6.71
N THR A 150 -10.27 -16.13 6.49
CA THR A 150 -10.37 -16.71 5.15
C THR A 150 -11.53 -16.07 4.38
N GLU A 151 -11.23 -15.29 3.34
CA GLU A 151 -12.22 -14.91 2.35
C GLU A 151 -12.53 -16.14 1.47
N CYS A 152 -13.64 -16.83 1.75
CA CYS A 152 -14.15 -17.84 0.82
C CYS A 152 -14.54 -17.12 -0.48
N ARG A 153 -13.75 -17.30 -1.54
CA ARG A 153 -14.16 -16.96 -2.89
C ARG A 153 -15.20 -18.02 -3.31
N PHE A 154 -16.47 -17.66 -3.24
CA PHE A 154 -17.57 -18.45 -3.83
C PHE A 154 -17.77 -18.05 -5.29
#